data_AF-A0A7Y6UJ80-F1
#
_entry.id   AF-A0A7Y6UJ80-F1
#
_cell.length_a   1.000
_cell.length_b   1.000
_cell.length_c   1.000
_cell.angle_alpha   90.00
_cell.angle_beta   90.00
_cell.angle_gamma   90.00
#
_symmetry.space_group_name_H-M   'P 1'
#
loop_
_entity.id
_entity.type
_entity.pdbx_description
1 polymer ?
#
loop_
_entity_poly.entity_id
_entity_poly.type
_entity_poly.pdbx_seq_one_letter_code
_entity_poly.pdbx_strand_id
1 'polypeptide(L)'
;MAAGAVMANEAVEAAWARAVERWDDPARHEALLGLVAQHSAFAWAAGKYKERAGDPIADAQLERLRKSATATLLATATKRPESKDGPYKRTMLLGVLLLVMLALGLVYAKVIAVNHGTSRPARPVPAQPLPGSHKPAAH
;
A
#
# COMPACT_ATOMS: atom_id res chain seq x y z
N MET A 1 -19.48 -3.30 -0.80
CA MET A 1 -18.45 -3.87 0.09
C MET A 1 -18.66 -3.54 1.58
N ALA A 2 -19.41 -2.50 1.96
CA ALA A 2 -19.62 -2.13 3.37
C ALA A 2 -20.38 -3.16 4.22
N ALA A 3 -21.41 -3.82 3.67
CA ALA A 3 -22.21 -4.82 4.40
C ALA A 3 -21.40 -6.02 4.92
N GLY A 4 -20.39 -6.47 4.17
CA GLY A 4 -19.53 -7.58 4.59
C GLY A 4 -18.64 -7.24 5.79
N ALA A 5 -18.22 -5.98 5.92
CA ALA A 5 -17.40 -5.52 7.04
C ALA A 5 -18.21 -5.37 8.34
N VAL A 6 -19.47 -4.94 8.24
CA VAL A 6 -20.38 -4.82 9.39
C VAL A 6 -20.74 -6.19 9.95
N MET A 7 -21.12 -7.15 9.09
CA MET A 7 -21.44 -8.52 9.52
C MET A 7 -20.24 -9.26 10.13
N ALA A 8 -19.03 -9.01 9.61
CA ALA A 8 -17.80 -9.54 10.20
C ALA A 8 -17.56 -9.00 11.61
N ASN A 9 -17.87 -7.72 11.86
CA ASN A 9 -17.75 -7.12 13.17
C ASN A 9 -18.77 -7.72 14.16
N GLU A 10 -20.03 -7.87 13.74
CA GLU A 10 -21.08 -8.49 14.57
C GLU A 10 -20.75 -9.93 14.98
N ALA A 11 -20.20 -10.74 14.08
CA ALA A 11 -19.82 -12.12 14.38
C ALA A 11 -18.72 -12.22 15.45
N VAL A 12 -17.73 -11.32 15.38
CA VAL A 12 -16.62 -11.24 16.34
C VAL A 12 -17.12 -10.72 17.71
N GLU A 13 -18.00 -9.72 17.72
CA GLU A 13 -18.61 -9.20 18.95
C GLU A 13 -19.49 -10.25 19.64
N ALA A 14 -20.30 -11.00 18.88
CA ALA A 14 -21.10 -12.10 19.44
C ALA A 14 -20.24 -13.23 20.01
N ALA A 15 -19.09 -13.53 19.38
CA ALA A 15 -18.15 -14.51 19.92
C ALA A 15 -17.48 -14.04 21.22
N TRP A 16 -17.19 -12.74 21.32
CA TRP A 16 -16.68 -12.14 22.56
C TRP A 16 -17.71 -12.21 23.69
N ALA A 17 -18.98 -11.89 23.42
CA ALA A 17 -20.05 -12.02 24.42
C ALA A 17 -20.12 -13.44 24.99
N ARG A 18 -20.06 -14.47 24.13
CA ARG A 18 -20.02 -15.87 24.55
C ARG A 18 -18.79 -16.21 25.39
N ALA A 19 -17.61 -15.70 25.02
CA ALA A 19 -16.39 -15.90 25.79
C ALA A 19 -16.47 -15.22 27.17
N VAL A 20 -17.09 -14.05 27.26
CA VAL A 20 -17.31 -13.34 28.53
C VAL A 20 -18.30 -14.06 29.43
N GLU A 21 -19.38 -14.63 28.89
CA GLU A 21 -20.36 -15.41 29.66
C GLU A 21 -19.74 -16.61 30.37
N ARG A 22 -18.68 -17.19 29.78
CA ARG A 22 -18.00 -18.36 30.34
C ARG A 22 -16.51 -18.25 30.13
N TRP A 23 -15.92 -17.36 30.92
CA TRP A 23 -14.53 -16.93 30.79
C TRP A 23 -13.48 -18.03 31.00
N ASP A 24 -13.78 -19.01 31.86
CA ASP A 24 -12.87 -20.13 32.10
C ASP A 24 -12.92 -21.22 31.01
N ASP A 25 -13.71 -21.03 29.95
CA ASP A 25 -13.87 -21.99 28.86
C ASP A 25 -12.89 -21.72 27.70
N PRO A 26 -11.79 -22.48 27.59
CA PRO A 26 -10.77 -22.24 26.56
C PRO A 26 -11.32 -22.42 25.15
N ALA A 27 -12.32 -23.29 24.94
CA ALA A 27 -12.88 -23.53 23.61
C ALA A 27 -13.59 -22.29 23.05
N ARG A 28 -14.20 -21.48 23.92
CA ARG A 28 -14.84 -20.22 23.52
C ARG A 28 -13.83 -19.15 23.12
N HIS A 29 -12.72 -19.09 23.84
CA HIS A 29 -11.60 -18.21 23.46
C HIS A 29 -10.98 -18.63 22.13
N GLU A 30 -10.81 -19.93 21.88
CA GLU A 30 -10.31 -20.43 20.59
C GLU A 30 -11.26 -20.13 19.44
N ALA A 31 -12.57 -20.31 19.64
CA ALA A 31 -13.58 -19.97 18.64
C ALA A 31 -13.55 -18.47 18.29
N LEU A 32 -13.41 -17.60 19.29
CA LEU A 32 -13.23 -16.16 19.09
C LEU A 32 -11.95 -15.87 18.31
N LEU A 33 -10.80 -16.46 18.70
CA LEU A 33 -9.53 -16.26 18.01
C LEU A 33 -9.57 -16.70 16.55
N GLY A 34 -10.29 -17.78 16.25
CA GLY A 34 -10.52 -18.24 14.88
C GLY A 34 -11.26 -17.20 14.03
N LEU A 35 -12.31 -16.58 14.57
CA LEU A 35 -13.05 -15.51 13.89
C LEU A 35 -12.22 -14.23 13.74
N VAL A 36 -11.46 -13.87 14.78
CA VAL A 36 -10.55 -12.72 14.76
C VAL A 36 -9.49 -12.88 13.67
N ALA A 37 -8.93 -14.09 13.51
CA ALA A 37 -7.97 -14.37 12.45
C ALA A 37 -8.60 -14.29 11.06
N GLN A 38 -9.82 -14.83 10.88
CA GLN A 38 -10.55 -14.77 9.60
C GLN A 38 -10.87 -13.33 9.18
N HIS A 39 -11.24 -12.47 10.13
CA HIS A 39 -11.64 -11.09 9.87
C HIS A 39 -10.54 -10.05 10.13
N SER A 40 -9.32 -10.49 10.43
CA SER A 40 -8.16 -9.63 10.75
C SER A 40 -8.43 -8.62 11.89
N ALA A 41 -9.29 -8.97 12.85
CA ALA A 41 -9.77 -8.09 13.92
C ALA A 41 -8.86 -8.06 15.17
N PHE A 42 -7.54 -8.25 14.98
CA PHE A 42 -6.58 -8.47 16.08
C PHE A 42 -6.48 -7.28 17.05
N ALA A 43 -6.51 -6.05 16.52
CA ALA A 43 -6.38 -4.84 17.34
C ALA A 43 -7.58 -4.65 18.28
N TRP A 44 -8.79 -4.94 17.80
CA TRP A 44 -10.02 -4.88 18.59
C TRP A 44 -10.00 -5.92 19.71
N ALA A 45 -9.68 -7.18 19.39
CA ALA A 45 -9.61 -8.25 20.38
C ALA A 45 -8.55 -7.96 21.46
N ALA A 46 -7.38 -7.41 21.06
CA ALA A 46 -6.35 -7.00 22.00
C ALA A 46 -6.83 -5.88 22.94
N GLY A 47 -7.62 -4.91 22.43
CA GLY A 47 -8.24 -3.89 23.25
C GLY A 47 -9.17 -4.49 24.31
N LYS A 48 -10.00 -5.46 23.91
CA LYS A 48 -10.94 -6.14 24.82
C LYS A 48 -10.28 -6.96 25.91
N TYR A 49 -9.20 -7.69 25.62
CA TYR A 49 -8.46 -8.38 26.67
C TYR A 49 -7.70 -7.42 27.60
N LYS A 50 -7.22 -6.27 27.09
CA LYS A 50 -6.57 -5.24 27.93
C LYS A 50 -7.51 -4.58 28.93
N GLU A 51 -8.81 -4.49 28.63
CA GLU A 51 -9.82 -4.03 29.59
C GLU A 51 -9.87 -4.91 30.86
N ARG A 52 -9.36 -6.15 30.78
CA ARG A 52 -9.29 -7.14 31.87
C ARG A 52 -7.86 -7.48 32.27
N ALA A 53 -6.93 -6.52 32.14
CA ALA A 53 -5.53 -6.71 32.52
C ALA A 53 -5.40 -7.15 34.00
N GLY A 54 -4.54 -8.14 34.26
CA GLY A 54 -4.35 -8.75 35.58
C GLY A 54 -5.09 -10.08 35.77
N ASP A 55 -5.92 -10.49 34.81
CA ASP A 55 -6.47 -11.83 34.74
C ASP A 55 -5.49 -12.78 33.99
N PRO A 56 -5.10 -13.92 34.59
CA PRO A 56 -4.15 -14.85 33.96
C PRO A 56 -4.66 -15.43 32.63
N ILE A 57 -5.98 -15.57 32.45
CA ILE A 57 -6.59 -16.02 31.19
C ILE A 57 -6.49 -14.92 30.15
N ALA A 58 -6.78 -13.65 30.52
CA ALA A 58 -6.65 -12.53 29.60
C ALA A 58 -5.21 -12.41 29.06
N ASP A 59 -4.23 -12.51 29.95
CA ASP A 59 -2.80 -12.40 29.61
C ASP A 59 -2.35 -13.56 28.71
N ALA A 60 -2.77 -14.78 29.03
CA ALA A 60 -2.47 -15.95 28.20
C ALA A 60 -3.07 -15.82 26.78
N GLN A 61 -4.30 -15.30 26.67
CA GLN A 61 -4.95 -15.10 25.37
C GLN A 61 -4.36 -13.93 24.58
N LEU A 62 -3.93 -12.85 25.25
CA LEU A 62 -3.20 -11.75 24.61
C LEU A 62 -1.90 -12.22 23.97
N GLU A 63 -1.14 -13.07 24.67
CA GLU A 63 0.10 -13.61 24.13
C GLU A 63 -0.16 -14.54 22.94
N ARG A 64 -1.20 -15.38 23.01
CA ARG A 64 -1.63 -16.21 21.87
C ARG A 64 -2.06 -15.37 20.67
N LEU A 65 -2.84 -14.31 20.90
CA LEU A 65 -3.28 -13.36 19.88
C LEU A 65 -2.09 -12.65 19.22
N ARG A 66 -1.08 -12.27 20.00
CA ARG A 66 0.17 -11.68 19.48
C ARG A 66 0.93 -12.66 18.58
N LYS A 67 1.05 -13.91 19.01
CA LYS A 67 1.70 -14.97 18.22
C LYS A 67 0.96 -15.24 16.91
N SER A 68 -0.36 -15.32 16.92
CA SER A 68 -1.16 -15.55 15.72
C SER A 68 -1.13 -14.36 14.75
N ALA A 69 -1.19 -13.13 15.25
CA ALA A 69 -1.02 -11.92 14.43
C ALA A 69 0.37 -11.89 13.77
N THR A 70 1.42 -12.19 14.53
CA THR A 70 2.81 -12.24 14.02
C THR A 70 2.95 -13.33 12.97
N ALA A 71 2.42 -14.53 13.22
CA ALA A 71 2.43 -15.63 12.27
C ALA A 71 1.67 -15.29 10.98
N THR A 72 0.53 -14.60 11.09
CA THR A 72 -0.25 -14.14 9.93
C THR A 72 0.54 -13.11 9.12
N LEU A 73 1.14 -12.12 9.78
CA LEU A 73 1.99 -11.13 9.12
C LEU A 73 3.17 -11.78 8.42
N LEU A 74 3.88 -12.69 9.10
CA LEU A 74 4.97 -13.46 8.50
C LEU A 74 4.49 -14.32 7.34
N ALA A 75 3.38 -15.02 7.46
CA ALA A 75 2.80 -15.83 6.39
C ALA A 75 2.40 -14.98 5.18
N THR A 76 1.84 -13.79 5.39
CA THR A 76 1.51 -12.85 4.30
C THR A 76 2.76 -12.26 3.66
N ALA A 77 3.84 -12.06 4.42
CA ALA A 77 5.13 -11.61 3.91
C ALA A 77 5.90 -12.72 3.16
N THR A 78 5.75 -13.98 3.59
CA THR A 78 6.43 -15.15 3.01
C THR A 78 5.62 -15.87 1.95
N LYS A 79 4.38 -15.44 1.66
CA LYS A 79 3.59 -15.94 0.53
C LYS A 79 4.24 -15.52 -0.80
N ARG A 80 5.36 -16.17 -1.11
CA ARG A 80 5.91 -16.32 -2.45
C ARG A 80 4.77 -16.87 -3.30
N PRO A 81 4.41 -16.24 -4.44
CA PRO A 81 3.36 -16.78 -5.28
C PRO A 81 3.82 -18.16 -5.77
N GLU A 82 3.17 -19.21 -5.28
CA GLU A 82 3.35 -20.55 -5.83
C GLU A 82 2.95 -20.52 -7.29
N SER A 83 3.95 -20.73 -8.15
CA SER A 83 3.78 -20.89 -9.58
C SER A 83 3.03 -22.19 -9.85
N LYS A 84 1.71 -22.12 -9.97
CA LYS A 84 0.97 -23.06 -10.82
C LYS A 84 1.42 -22.81 -12.25
N ASP A 85 2.12 -23.77 -12.84
CA ASP A 85 2.51 -23.74 -14.24
C ASP A 85 1.28 -23.56 -15.13
N GLY A 86 1.15 -22.34 -15.66
CA GLY A 86 0.02 -21.82 -16.42
C GLY A 86 0.31 -20.38 -16.83
N PRO A 87 -0.57 -19.72 -17.62
CA PRO A 87 -0.33 -18.42 -18.30
C PRO A 87 0.15 -17.26 -17.40
N TYR A 88 0.16 -17.47 -16.09
CA TYR A 88 0.78 -16.65 -15.05
C TYR A 88 2.22 -16.20 -15.37
N LYS A 89 3.09 -17.08 -15.93
CA LYS A 89 4.44 -16.67 -16.35
C LYS A 89 4.41 -15.61 -17.46
N ARG A 90 3.42 -15.68 -18.36
CA ARG A 90 3.22 -14.70 -19.44
C ARG A 90 2.74 -13.36 -18.90
N THR A 91 1.77 -13.36 -17.99
CA THR A 91 1.27 -12.13 -17.36
C THR A 91 2.32 -11.49 -16.45
N MET A 92 3.09 -12.29 -15.73
CA MET A 92 4.21 -11.83 -14.90
C MET A 92 5.34 -11.24 -15.76
N LEU A 93 5.68 -11.89 -16.88
CA LEU A 93 6.67 -11.34 -17.83
C LEU A 93 6.18 -10.02 -18.44
N LEU A 94 4.90 -9.92 -18.81
CA LEU A 94 4.30 -8.66 -19.26
C LEU A 94 4.37 -7.58 -18.17
N GLY A 95 4.04 -7.93 -16.92
CA GLY A 95 4.08 -7.00 -15.79
C GLY A 95 5.48 -6.48 -15.50
N VAL A 96 6.48 -7.36 -15.52
CA VAL A 96 7.89 -6.99 -15.36
C VAL A 96 8.35 -6.11 -16.52
N LEU A 97 8.01 -6.47 -17.76
CA LEU A 97 8.35 -5.66 -18.94
C LEU A 97 7.73 -4.26 -18.85
N LEU A 98 6.48 -4.16 -18.41
CA LEU A 98 5.78 -2.88 -18.23
C LEU A 98 6.46 -2.02 -17.15
N LEU A 99 6.86 -2.65 -16.04
CA LEU A 99 7.60 -2.00 -14.95
C LEU A 99 8.97 -1.50 -15.42
N VAL A 100 9.68 -2.28 -16.23
CA VAL A 100 10.97 -1.91 -16.82
C VAL A 100 10.80 -0.76 -17.80
N MET A 101 9.80 -0.79 -18.68
CA MET A 101 9.49 0.34 -19.58
C MET A 101 9.12 1.60 -18.80
N LEU A 102 8.34 1.48 -17.72
CA LEU A 102 7.98 2.61 -16.87
C LEU A 102 9.23 3.21 -16.20
N ALA A 103 10.11 2.36 -15.65
CA ALA A 103 11.36 2.79 -15.04
C ALA A 103 12.28 3.48 -16.05
N LEU A 104 12.44 2.89 -17.24
CA LEU A 104 13.19 3.48 -18.35
C LEU A 104 12.60 4.81 -18.79
N GLY A 105 11.27 4.90 -18.92
CA GLY A 105 10.56 6.13 -19.26
C GLY A 105 10.77 7.23 -18.21
N LEU A 106 10.74 6.88 -16.92
CA LEU A 106 11.01 7.82 -15.83
C LEU A 106 12.46 8.31 -15.83
N VAL A 107 13.43 7.42 -16.03
CA VAL A 107 14.86 7.79 -16.14
C VAL A 107 15.06 8.67 -17.37
N TYR A 108 14.51 8.29 -18.50
CA TYR A 108 14.59 9.05 -19.74
C TYR A 108 13.93 10.43 -19.62
N ALA A 109 12.75 10.52 -19.02
CA ALA A 109 12.07 11.78 -18.73
C ALA A 109 12.90 12.67 -17.80
N LYS A 110 13.59 12.12 -16.80
CA LYS A 110 14.49 12.89 -15.93
C LYS A 110 15.72 13.40 -16.68
N VAL A 111 16.34 12.57 -17.52
CA VAL A 111 17.48 12.98 -18.37
C VAL A 111 17.08 14.07 -19.36
N ILE A 112 15.91 13.93 -19.98
CA ILE A 112 15.37 14.93 -20.90
C ILE A 112 14.94 16.20 -20.16
N ALA A 113 14.31 16.11 -18.99
CA ALA A 113 13.96 17.28 -18.19
C ALA A 113 15.20 18.07 -17.73
N VAL A 114 16.31 17.37 -17.45
CA VAL A 114 17.62 17.99 -17.20
C VAL A 114 18.17 18.65 -18.46
N ASN A 115 18.02 18.01 -19.63
CA ASN A 115 18.53 18.54 -20.90
C ASN A 115 17.66 19.63 -21.54
N HIS A 116 16.36 19.73 -21.22
CA HIS A 116 15.46 20.77 -21.73
C HIS A 116 15.50 22.08 -20.93
N GLY A 117 16.31 22.17 -19.88
CA GLY A 117 16.56 23.41 -19.13
C GLY A 117 17.34 24.50 -19.87
N THR A 118 17.67 24.32 -21.15
CA THR A 118 18.50 25.27 -21.94
C THR A 118 17.83 25.79 -23.21
N SER A 119 16.49 25.85 -23.28
CA SER A 119 15.84 26.77 -24.22
C SER A 119 15.98 28.21 -23.71
N ARG A 120 17.18 28.77 -23.90
CA ARG A 120 17.48 30.18 -23.68
C ARG A 120 16.53 31.01 -24.56
N PRO A 121 15.79 31.98 -24.01
CA PRO A 121 14.92 32.84 -24.81
C PRO A 121 15.73 33.54 -25.89
N ALA A 122 15.17 33.60 -27.10
CA ALA A 122 15.74 34.33 -28.22
C ALA A 122 16.13 35.74 -27.77
N ARG A 123 17.41 36.06 -27.94
CA ARG A 123 17.95 37.40 -27.67
C ARG A 123 17.17 38.40 -28.54
N PRO A 124 16.62 39.50 -27.99
CA PRO A 124 16.07 40.56 -28.82
C PRO A 124 17.18 41.08 -29.72
N VAL A 125 16.95 41.01 -31.04
CA VAL A 125 17.85 41.59 -32.04
C VAL A 125 17.82 43.11 -31.85
N PRO A 126 18.97 43.77 -31.60
CA PRO A 126 19.00 45.23 -31.61
C PRO A 126 18.69 45.70 -33.03
N ALA A 127 17.66 46.53 -33.18
CA ALA A 127 17.33 47.17 -34.44
C ALA A 127 18.55 47.97 -34.93
N GLN A 128 19.13 47.57 -36.06
CA GLN A 128 20.11 48.38 -36.76
C GLN A 128 19.40 49.61 -37.35
N PRO A 129 19.81 50.84 -37.02
CA PRO A 129 19.41 51.99 -37.81
C PRO A 129 20.14 51.92 -39.16
N LEU A 130 19.40 51.91 -40.27
CA LEU A 130 19.95 52.09 -41.62
C LEU A 130 20.47 53.53 -41.78
N PRO A 131 21.78 53.78 -41.97
CA PRO A 131 22.28 55.09 -42.36
C PRO A 131 22.60 55.10 -43.85
N GLY A 132 21.91 55.94 -44.62
CA GLY A 132 22.48 56.49 -45.85
C GLY A 132 21.78 56.15 -47.18
N SER A 133 20.48 56.34 -47.30
CA SER A 133 19.86 56.64 -48.60
C SER A 133 20.00 58.13 -48.92
N HIS A 134 21.17 58.54 -49.42
CA HIS A 134 21.31 59.84 -50.07
C HIS A 134 21.56 59.64 -51.56
N LYS A 135 20.62 60.21 -52.30
CA LYS A 135 20.39 60.20 -53.74
C LYS A 135 21.48 61.04 -54.44
N PRO A 136 22.01 60.63 -55.61
CA PRO A 136 22.84 61.51 -56.42
C PRO A 136 21.96 62.58 -57.10
N ALA A 137 22.30 63.85 -56.94
CA ALA A 137 21.94 64.94 -57.84
C ALA A 137 23.28 65.60 -58.23
N ALA A 138 23.77 65.57 -59.47
CA ALA A 138 23.20 66.02 -60.74
C ALA A 138 22.79 67.50 -60.70
N HIS A 139 23.77 68.42 -60.78
CA HIS A 139 23.97 69.40 -61.85
C HIS A 139 25.07 70.39 -61.51
#